data_AF-A0A2I4DS84-F1
#
_entry.id   AF-A0A2I4DS84-F1
#
_cell.length_a   1.000
_cell.length_b   1.000
_cell.length_c   1.000
_cell.angle_alpha   90.00
_cell.angle_beta   90.00
_cell.angle_gamma   90.00
#
_symmetry.space_group_name_H-M   'P 1'
#
loop_
_entity.id
_entity.type
_entity.pdbx_description
1 polymer ?
#
loop_
_entity_poly.entity_id
_entity_poly.type
_entity_poly.pdbx_seq_one_letter_code
_entity_poly.pdbx_strand_id
1 'polypeptide(L)'
;MAIKHFASLSLVILALATTLLAGQAEARGGLGGNLCRRADYPVICRSAVKRLSNPYAAMSSAIRQLIDETNKAKRLAAKLGSSGAGDVCRESYSDAIGNLQTCSVNLRRHDKSGLRINLSAALSAFGDCDDALSDYGRSPLSKTNQALNKMASNGLYLATLIH
;
A
#
# COMPACT_ATOMS: atom_id res chain seq x y z
N MET A 1 -57.17 -56.31 -6.12
CA MET A 1 -56.83 -55.90 -7.51
C MET A 1 -55.87 -54.73 -7.40
N ALA A 2 -54.57 -54.94 -7.59
CA ALA A 2 -53.84 -54.93 -8.87
C ALA A 2 -53.31 -53.52 -9.23
N ILE A 3 -52.01 -53.35 -8.95
CA ILE A 3 -50.94 -52.69 -9.72
C ILE A 3 -51.26 -51.35 -10.40
N LYS A 4 -50.57 -50.30 -9.91
CA LYS A 4 -49.99 -49.13 -10.61
C LYS A 4 -49.24 -48.37 -9.50
N HIS A 5 -47.93 -48.11 -9.53
CA HIS A 5 -47.22 -47.30 -10.50
C HIS A 5 -45.71 -47.64 -10.46
N PHE A 6 -45.19 -48.21 -11.55
CA PHE A 6 -43.80 -48.01 -11.94
C PHE A 6 -43.73 -46.63 -12.60
N ALA A 7 -43.23 -45.63 -11.86
CA ALA A 7 -42.80 -44.38 -12.45
C ALA A 7 -41.77 -43.73 -11.53
N SER A 8 -40.50 -43.95 -11.89
CA SER A 8 -39.47 -42.93 -11.80
C SER A 8 -39.10 -42.44 -10.39
N LEU A 9 -38.30 -43.27 -9.71
CA LEU A 9 -37.41 -42.94 -8.59
C LEU A 9 -36.30 -41.90 -8.94
N SER A 10 -36.55 -41.00 -9.90
CA SER A 10 -35.52 -40.12 -10.50
C SER A 10 -35.79 -38.62 -10.38
N LEU A 11 -36.64 -38.17 -9.44
CA LEU A 11 -36.95 -36.73 -9.27
C LEU A 11 -36.57 -36.15 -7.90
N VAL A 12 -35.83 -36.88 -7.07
CA VAL A 12 -35.43 -36.40 -5.73
C VAL A 12 -34.06 -35.68 -5.71
N ILE A 13 -33.35 -35.59 -6.85
CA ILE A 13 -31.98 -34.99 -6.89
C ILE A 13 -31.95 -33.61 -7.58
N LEU A 14 -33.08 -32.89 -7.67
CA LEU A 14 -33.11 -31.56 -8.30
C LEU A 14 -33.68 -30.44 -7.40
N ALA A 15 -33.45 -30.52 -6.08
CA ALA A 15 -33.89 -29.48 -5.14
C ALA A 15 -32.87 -29.16 -4.02
N LEU A 16 -31.56 -29.33 -4.28
CA LEU A 16 -30.50 -28.98 -3.31
C LEU A 16 -29.39 -28.08 -3.89
N ALA A 17 -29.63 -27.39 -5.01
CA ALA A 17 -28.61 -26.58 -5.68
C ALA A 17 -28.99 -25.09 -5.86
N THR A 18 -29.81 -24.51 -4.98
CA THR A 18 -30.21 -23.09 -5.09
C THR A 18 -29.95 -22.22 -3.85
N THR A 19 -29.22 -22.70 -2.83
CA THR A 19 -28.93 -21.89 -1.62
C THR A 19 -27.48 -21.45 -1.45
N LEU A 20 -26.63 -21.58 -2.46
CA LEU A 20 -25.24 -21.09 -2.44
C LEU A 20 -25.04 -19.87 -3.34
N LEU A 21 -25.86 -18.83 -3.17
CA LEU A 21 -25.58 -17.48 -3.70
C LEU A 21 -25.98 -16.35 -2.72
N ALA A 22 -26.22 -16.67 -1.46
CA ALA A 22 -26.31 -15.68 -0.38
C ALA A 22 -24.95 -15.53 0.31
N GLY A 23 -23.97 -14.97 -0.41
CA GLY A 23 -22.59 -14.96 0.12
C GLY A 23 -21.62 -14.02 -0.57
N GLN A 24 -22.08 -13.06 -1.37
CA GLN A 24 -21.24 -11.91 -1.73
C GLN A 24 -22.02 -10.62 -1.47
N ALA A 25 -22.25 -10.36 -0.18
CA ALA A 25 -22.09 -9.00 0.28
C ALA A 25 -20.60 -8.66 0.07
N GLU A 26 -20.23 -8.29 -1.16
CA GLU A 26 -19.20 -7.29 -1.30
C GLU A 26 -19.72 -6.10 -0.51
N ALA A 27 -19.25 -6.00 0.73
CA ALA A 27 -19.15 -4.73 1.41
C ALA A 27 -18.31 -3.86 0.48
N ARG A 28 -18.97 -3.24 -0.51
CA ARG A 28 -18.63 -1.93 -1.03
C ARG A 28 -18.69 -1.04 0.19
N GLY A 29 -17.61 -1.08 0.96
CA GLY A 29 -17.45 -0.34 2.20
C GLY A 29 -17.66 1.10 1.81
N GLY A 30 -18.84 1.62 2.13
CA GLY A 30 -19.13 3.02 1.98
C GLY A 30 -17.97 3.80 2.58
N LEU A 31 -17.51 4.79 1.84
CA LEU A 31 -16.42 5.73 2.14
C LEU A 31 -16.70 6.60 3.39
N GLY A 32 -17.48 6.10 4.35
CA GLY A 32 -17.68 6.62 5.70
C GLY A 32 -16.96 5.81 6.79
N GLY A 33 -16.18 4.78 6.42
CA GLY A 33 -15.35 3.99 7.33
C GLY A 33 -13.88 4.41 7.30
N ASN A 34 -13.20 4.32 8.45
CA ASN A 34 -11.76 4.60 8.62
C ASN A 34 -10.91 4.01 7.46
N LEU A 35 -10.39 4.89 6.59
CA LEU A 35 -9.59 4.52 5.42
C LEU A 35 -8.42 3.60 5.76
N CYS A 36 -7.87 3.69 6.96
CA CYS A 36 -6.67 2.99 7.38
C CYS A 36 -6.93 1.64 8.06
N ARG A 37 -8.19 1.17 8.14
CA ARG A 37 -8.54 -0.04 8.90
C ARG A 37 -7.83 -1.30 8.38
N ARG A 38 -7.62 -1.41 7.07
CA ARG A 38 -6.97 -2.57 6.43
C ARG A 38 -5.57 -2.25 5.88
N ALA A 39 -5.00 -1.12 6.27
CA ALA A 39 -3.64 -0.78 5.91
C ALA A 39 -2.67 -1.73 6.63
N ASP A 40 -1.51 -2.01 6.02
CA ASP A 40 -0.48 -2.86 6.64
C ASP A 40 -0.03 -2.29 7.99
N TYR A 41 0.01 -0.94 8.11
CA TYR A 41 0.37 -0.23 9.33
C TYR A 41 -0.70 0.82 9.69
N PRO A 42 -1.84 0.42 10.29
CA PRO A 42 -3.00 1.30 10.49
C PRO A 42 -2.72 2.57 11.30
N VAL A 43 -1.84 2.51 12.30
CA VAL A 43 -1.48 3.66 13.14
C VAL A 43 -0.74 4.72 12.33
N ILE A 44 0.25 4.30 11.54
CA ILE A 44 1.04 5.18 10.68
C ILE A 44 0.14 5.78 9.59
N CYS A 45 -0.71 4.96 8.97
CA CYS A 45 -1.68 5.43 7.99
C CYS A 45 -2.57 6.55 8.58
N ARG A 46 -3.11 6.34 9.79
CA ARG A 46 -3.93 7.36 10.47
C ARG A 46 -3.18 8.66 10.72
N SER A 47 -1.91 8.61 11.11
CA SER A 47 -1.11 9.84 11.26
C SER A 47 -0.96 10.60 9.94
N ALA A 48 -0.90 9.89 8.81
CA ALA A 48 -0.69 10.47 7.49
C ALA A 48 -1.96 11.04 6.85
N VAL A 49 -3.07 10.31 6.98
CA VAL A 49 -4.36 10.74 6.42
C VAL A 49 -5.15 11.64 7.37
N LYS A 50 -4.77 11.68 8.66
CA LYS A 50 -5.45 12.44 9.72
C LYS A 50 -6.94 12.10 9.78
N ARG A 51 -7.82 13.08 9.48
CA ARG A 51 -9.29 12.94 9.48
C ARG A 51 -9.87 12.88 8.06
N LEU A 52 -9.05 12.71 7.03
CA LEU A 52 -9.51 12.65 5.65
C LEU A 52 -10.29 11.35 5.40
N SER A 53 -11.46 11.49 4.78
CA SER A 53 -12.32 10.38 4.35
C SER A 53 -12.27 10.14 2.83
N ASN A 54 -11.84 11.14 2.05
CA ASN A 54 -11.67 11.01 0.61
C ASN A 54 -10.33 10.34 0.27
N PRO A 55 -10.30 9.19 -0.46
CA PRO A 55 -9.08 8.47 -0.78
C PRO A 55 -8.04 9.27 -1.57
N TYR A 56 -8.47 10.13 -2.50
CA TYR A 56 -7.56 10.98 -3.26
C TYR A 56 -6.87 12.01 -2.35
N ALA A 57 -7.63 12.69 -1.50
CA ALA A 57 -7.08 13.64 -0.53
C ALA A 57 -6.16 12.94 0.48
N ALA A 58 -6.57 11.76 0.97
CA ALA A 58 -5.78 10.94 1.89
C ALA A 58 -4.45 10.51 1.27
N MET A 59 -4.48 10.01 0.02
CA MET A 59 -3.28 9.68 -0.74
C MET A 59 -2.38 10.90 -0.95
N SER A 60 -2.93 12.04 -1.36
CA SER A 60 -2.16 13.27 -1.53
C SER A 60 -1.49 13.73 -0.23
N SER A 61 -2.17 13.59 0.90
CA SER A 61 -1.59 13.85 2.23
C SER A 61 -0.45 12.87 2.56
N ALA A 62 -0.67 11.58 2.30
CA ALA A 62 0.33 10.54 2.56
C ALA A 62 1.60 10.70 1.71
N ILE A 63 1.45 10.99 0.40
CA ILE A 63 2.60 11.25 -0.49
C ILE A 63 3.40 12.45 0.00
N ARG A 64 2.74 13.56 0.36
CA ARG A 64 3.43 14.76 0.86
C ARG A 64 4.22 14.47 2.15
N GLN A 65 3.60 13.80 3.11
CA GLN A 65 4.31 13.43 4.33
C GLN A 65 5.49 12.50 4.04
N LEU A 66 5.32 11.54 3.14
CA LEU A 66 6.40 10.63 2.76
C LEU A 66 7.56 11.39 2.10
N ILE A 67 7.29 12.37 1.24
CA ILE A 67 8.33 13.27 0.70
C ILE A 67 9.06 14.02 1.82
N ASP A 68 8.34 14.56 2.81
CA ASP A 68 8.93 15.31 3.91
C ASP A 68 9.84 14.43 4.78
N GLU A 69 9.40 13.22 5.11
CA GLU A 69 10.19 12.25 5.89
C GLU A 69 11.39 11.74 5.09
N THR A 70 11.24 11.47 3.79
CA THR A 70 12.37 11.07 2.94
C THR A 70 13.40 12.19 2.81
N ASN A 71 12.97 13.46 2.73
CA ASN A 71 13.88 14.59 2.76
C ASN A 71 14.66 14.70 4.08
N LYS A 72 14.01 14.39 5.22
CA LYS A 72 14.71 14.30 6.52
C LYS A 72 15.73 13.17 6.51
N ALA A 73 15.36 12.00 5.99
CA ALA A 73 16.26 10.85 5.87
C ALA A 73 17.48 11.16 4.98
N LYS A 74 17.28 11.81 3.84
CA LYS A 74 18.37 12.30 2.97
C LYS A 74 19.35 13.21 3.70
N ARG A 75 18.85 14.13 4.55
CA ARG A 75 19.71 14.99 5.38
C ARG A 75 20.45 14.21 6.46
N LEU A 76 19.86 13.13 6.99
CA LEU A 76 20.55 12.25 7.94
C LEU A 76 21.65 11.45 7.26
N ALA A 77 21.41 10.92 6.06
CA ALA A 77 22.45 10.24 5.27
C ALA A 77 23.63 11.16 4.95
N ALA A 78 23.37 12.44 4.64
CA ALA A 78 24.45 13.42 4.44
C ALA A 78 25.34 13.65 5.66
N LYS A 79 24.88 13.31 6.88
CA LYS A 79 25.69 13.39 8.11
C LYS A 79 26.56 12.17 8.35
N LEU A 80 26.39 11.10 7.59
CA LEU A 80 27.26 9.91 7.65
C LEU A 80 28.62 10.15 6.99
N GLY A 81 28.88 11.37 6.50
CA GLY A 81 30.06 11.72 5.72
C GLY A 81 30.05 11.09 4.32
N SER A 82 31.10 11.34 3.55
CA SER A 82 31.30 10.75 2.22
C SER A 82 31.78 9.29 2.30
N SER A 83 31.10 8.47 3.10
CA SER A 83 31.24 7.02 2.99
C SER A 83 30.47 6.58 1.74
N GLY A 84 31.00 5.61 0.99
CA GLY A 84 30.31 5.10 -0.21
C GLY A 84 28.86 4.71 0.09
N ALA A 85 28.58 4.14 1.26
CA ALA A 85 27.22 3.81 1.70
C ALA A 85 26.34 5.02 2.02
N GLY A 86 26.89 6.07 2.65
CA GLY A 86 26.17 7.31 2.91
C GLY A 86 25.76 8.01 1.61
N ASP A 87 26.62 7.97 0.60
CA ASP A 87 26.35 8.53 -0.73
C ASP A 87 25.28 7.72 -1.47
N VAL A 88 25.36 6.39 -1.45
CA VAL A 88 24.30 5.51 -2.00
C VAL A 88 22.96 5.82 -1.34
N CYS A 89 22.89 5.90 -0.01
CA CYS A 89 21.66 6.26 0.69
C CYS A 89 21.11 7.63 0.27
N ARG A 90 21.97 8.64 0.09
CA ARG A 90 21.54 9.97 -0.38
C ARG A 90 20.96 9.91 -1.79
N GLU A 91 21.56 9.12 -2.67
CA GLU A 91 21.08 8.90 -4.04
C GLU A 91 19.73 8.18 -4.01
N SER A 92 19.62 7.05 -3.32
CA SER A 92 18.37 6.30 -3.20
C SER A 92 17.23 7.15 -2.62
N TYR A 93 17.48 7.98 -1.59
CA TYR A 93 16.45 8.90 -1.11
C TYR A 93 16.08 9.99 -2.12
N SER A 94 17.01 10.43 -2.97
CA SER A 94 16.72 11.38 -4.05
C SER A 94 15.81 10.74 -5.09
N ASP A 95 16.08 9.49 -5.46
CA ASP A 95 15.26 8.73 -6.39
C ASP A 95 13.87 8.46 -5.81
N ALA A 96 13.79 8.09 -4.54
CA ALA A 96 12.52 7.95 -3.83
C ALA A 96 11.72 9.26 -3.87
N ILE A 97 12.34 10.42 -3.63
CA ILE A 97 11.67 11.73 -3.73
C ILE A 97 11.16 11.96 -5.16
N GLY A 98 11.98 11.69 -6.18
CA GLY A 98 11.57 11.82 -7.59
C GLY A 98 10.36 10.95 -7.93
N ASN A 99 10.38 9.68 -7.52
CA ASN A 99 9.26 8.77 -7.67
C ASN A 99 8.00 9.27 -6.96
N LEU A 100 8.11 9.79 -5.73
CA LEU A 100 6.98 10.34 -4.97
C LEU A 100 6.41 11.63 -5.58
N GLN A 101 7.25 12.47 -6.18
CA GLN A 101 6.79 13.62 -6.97
C GLN A 101 6.01 13.15 -8.20
N THR A 102 6.48 12.12 -8.89
CA THR A 102 5.76 11.46 -9.98
C THR A 102 4.44 10.84 -9.51
N CYS A 103 4.38 10.23 -8.32
CA CYS A 103 3.11 9.80 -7.71
C CYS A 103 2.09 10.94 -7.59
N SER A 104 2.54 12.14 -7.22
CA SER A 104 1.65 13.31 -7.13
C SER A 104 1.09 13.70 -8.51
N VAL A 105 1.88 13.57 -9.58
CA VAL A 105 1.43 13.79 -10.96
C VAL A 105 0.42 12.71 -11.37
N ASN A 106 0.76 11.44 -11.15
CA ASN A 106 -0.08 10.30 -11.51
C ASN A 106 -1.43 10.34 -10.79
N LEU A 107 -1.44 10.73 -9.51
CA LEU A 107 -2.67 10.93 -8.73
C LEU A 107 -3.59 11.97 -9.37
N ARG A 108 -3.05 13.11 -9.83
CA ARG A 108 -3.83 14.16 -10.52
C ARG A 108 -4.33 13.73 -11.90
N ARG A 109 -3.58 12.84 -12.57
CA ARG A 109 -3.94 12.29 -13.88
C ARG A 109 -4.83 11.05 -13.77
N HIS A 110 -5.22 10.65 -12.56
CA HIS A 110 -5.94 9.41 -12.29
C HIS A 110 -5.22 8.15 -12.81
N ASP A 111 -3.89 8.21 -12.98
CA ASP A 111 -3.08 7.07 -13.41
C ASP A 111 -2.72 6.19 -12.20
N LYS A 112 -3.60 5.23 -11.92
CA LYS A 112 -3.43 4.28 -10.81
C LYS A 112 -2.24 3.34 -11.01
N SER A 113 -1.92 2.97 -12.25
CA SER A 113 -0.80 2.09 -12.54
C SER A 113 0.52 2.79 -12.26
N GLY A 114 0.70 3.98 -12.85
CA GLY A 114 1.86 4.83 -12.60
C GLY A 114 2.02 5.18 -11.13
N LEU A 115 0.93 5.48 -10.42
CA LEU A 115 0.96 5.74 -8.98
C LEU A 115 1.53 4.55 -8.19
N ARG A 116 1.07 3.32 -8.48
CA ARG A 116 1.55 2.11 -7.78
C ARG A 116 3.00 1.79 -8.14
N ILE A 117 3.38 1.90 -9.41
CA ILE A 117 4.76 1.66 -9.87
C ILE A 117 5.74 2.57 -9.13
N ASN A 118 5.44 3.87 -9.06
CA ASN A 118 6.33 4.83 -8.43
C ASN A 118 6.34 4.71 -6.89
N LEU A 119 5.23 4.32 -6.26
CA LEU A 119 5.22 3.98 -4.83
C LEU A 119 6.09 2.75 -4.53
N SER A 120 6.02 1.71 -5.37
CA SER A 120 6.88 0.53 -5.23
C SER A 120 8.36 0.88 -5.48
N ALA A 121 8.66 1.74 -6.45
CA ALA A 121 10.03 2.20 -6.69
C ALA A 121 10.60 2.98 -5.50
N ALA A 122 9.80 3.83 -4.85
CA ALA A 122 10.21 4.49 -3.61
C ALA A 122 10.49 3.49 -2.47
N LEU A 123 9.68 2.43 -2.35
CA LEU A 123 9.91 1.35 -1.39
C LEU A 123 11.26 0.65 -1.65
N SER A 124 11.54 0.28 -2.91
CA SER A 124 12.82 -0.34 -3.29
C SER A 124 14.01 0.53 -2.93
N ALA A 125 13.95 1.83 -3.22
CA ALA A 125 15.04 2.76 -2.90
C ALA A 125 15.34 2.86 -1.39
N PHE A 126 14.34 2.67 -0.51
CA PHE A 126 14.60 2.59 0.93
C PHE A 126 15.34 1.29 1.30
N GLY A 127 15.04 0.20 0.62
CA GLY A 127 15.75 -1.08 0.73
C GLY A 127 17.19 -0.98 0.24
N ASP A 128 17.44 -0.34 -0.89
CA ASP A 128 18.79 -0.16 -1.45
C ASP A 128 19.72 0.57 -0.47
N CYS A 129 19.19 1.54 0.29
CA CYS A 129 19.94 2.21 1.35
C CYS A 129 20.21 1.28 2.56
N ASP A 130 19.25 0.43 2.95
CA ASP A 130 19.49 -0.57 4.00
C ASP A 130 20.58 -1.57 3.56
N ASP A 131 20.54 -2.03 2.31
CA ASP A 131 21.53 -2.96 1.74
C ASP A 131 22.92 -2.33 1.71
N ALA A 132 23.04 -1.06 1.27
CA ALA A 132 24.30 -0.34 1.25
C ALA A 132 24.94 -0.17 2.65
N LEU A 133 24.12 -0.09 3.69
CA LEU A 133 24.58 0.04 5.08
C LEU A 133 24.75 -1.31 5.79
N SER A 134 24.33 -2.42 5.18
CA SER A 134 24.34 -3.74 5.80
C SER A 134 25.75 -4.26 6.11
N ASP A 135 26.72 -3.91 5.27
CA ASP A 135 28.14 -4.28 5.43
C ASP A 135 28.84 -3.54 6.59
N TYR A 136 28.22 -2.48 7.11
CA TYR A 136 28.76 -1.63 8.19
C TYR A 136 28.17 -2.00 9.57
N GLY A 137 27.47 -3.13 9.66
CA GLY A 137 26.80 -3.58 10.87
C GLY A 137 25.43 -2.92 11.06
N ARG A 138 25.12 -2.45 12.28
CA ARG A 138 23.81 -1.85 12.55
C ARG A 138 23.71 -0.48 11.89
N SER A 139 23.01 -0.42 10.76
CA SER A 139 22.72 0.82 10.03
C SER A 139 22.16 1.92 10.94
N PRO A 140 22.78 3.12 10.97
CA PRO A 140 22.25 4.27 11.70
C PRO A 140 20.92 4.78 11.12
N LEU A 141 20.56 4.36 9.90
CA LEU A 141 19.33 4.73 9.21
C LEU A 141 18.27 3.63 9.22
N SER A 142 18.55 2.44 9.76
CA SER A 142 17.63 1.29 9.79
C SER A 142 16.22 1.63 10.28
N LYS A 143 16.11 2.37 11.40
CA LYS A 143 14.81 2.79 11.94
C LYS A 143 14.10 3.79 11.01
N THR A 144 14.86 4.67 10.38
CA THR A 144 14.36 5.66 9.41
C THR A 144 13.82 4.94 8.19
N ASN A 145 14.60 4.04 7.58
CA ASN A 145 14.18 3.24 6.43
C ASN A 145 12.96 2.38 6.74
N GLN A 146 12.93 1.76 7.92
CA GLN A 146 11.75 1.01 8.36
C GLN A 146 10.50 1.91 8.45
N ALA A 147 10.62 3.14 8.96
CA ALA A 147 9.49 4.06 9.02
C ALA A 147 9.01 4.46 7.62
N LEU A 148 9.93 4.79 6.71
CA LEU A 148 9.63 5.15 5.32
C LEU A 148 8.98 3.98 4.56
N ASN A 149 9.48 2.76 4.74
CA ASN A 149 8.90 1.54 4.17
C ASN A 149 7.45 1.34 4.62
N LYS A 150 7.17 1.53 5.91
CA LYS A 150 5.80 1.42 6.45
C LYS A 150 4.86 2.48 5.87
N MET A 151 5.36 3.70 5.65
CA MET A 151 4.60 4.78 5.03
C MET A 151 4.32 4.48 3.55
N ALA A 152 5.31 4.00 2.79
CA ALA A 152 5.15 3.64 1.39
C ALA A 152 4.21 2.44 1.18
N SER A 153 4.30 1.40 2.02
CA SER A 153 3.37 0.27 1.97
C SER A 153 1.93 0.70 2.27
N ASN A 154 1.71 1.57 3.27
CA ASN A 154 0.40 2.19 3.46
C ASN A 154 -0.03 3.04 2.26
N GLY A 155 0.89 3.71 1.57
CA GLY A 155 0.64 4.37 0.30
C GLY A 155 0.11 3.39 -0.74
N LEU A 156 0.76 2.24 -0.93
CA LEU A 156 0.30 1.19 -1.85
C LEU A 156 -1.11 0.72 -1.50
N TYR A 157 -1.41 0.52 -0.22
CA TYR A 157 -2.75 0.20 0.24
C TYR A 157 -3.77 1.32 -0.09
N LEU A 158 -3.46 2.58 0.23
CA LEU A 158 -4.34 3.70 -0.10
C LEU A 158 -4.60 3.82 -1.61
N ALA A 159 -3.64 3.44 -2.46
CA ALA A 159 -3.81 3.44 -3.91
C ALA A 159 -4.88 2.43 -4.36
N THR A 160 -5.10 1.35 -3.59
CA THR A 160 -6.17 0.38 -3.88
C THR A 160 -7.56 0.98 -3.72
N LEU A 161 -7.70 1.98 -2.83
CA LEU A 161 -8.96 2.66 -2.50
C LEU A 161 -9.35 3.77 -3.49
N ILE A 162 -8.50 4.03 -4.49
CA ILE A 162 -8.72 5.03 -5.53
C ILE A 162 -9.43 4.38 -6.72
N HIS A 163 -10.48 5.03 -7.24
CA HIS A 163 -11.38 4.55 -8.30
C HIS A 163 -11.57 5.64 -9.34
#